data_AF-A0A5C6FN86-F1
#
_entry.id   AF-A0A5C6FN86-F1
#
_cell.length_a   1.000
_cell.length_b   1.000
_cell.length_c   1.000
_cell.angle_alpha   90.00
_cell.angle_beta   90.00
_cell.angle_gamma   90.00
#
_symmetry.space_group_name_H-M   'P 1'
#
loop_
_entity.id
_entity.type
_entity.pdbx_description
1 polymer ?
#
loop_
_entity_poly.entity_id
_entity_poly.type
_entity_poly.pdbx_seq_one_letter_code
_entity_poly.pdbx_strand_id
1 'polypeptide(L)'
;MSELLLYYRRPEPTTWVYLSSFLTIGLYFVFHRFWSVRNLDIVLLILLAPGLLMVHEGQRREIKQRQAAVIDTSGGQPGDQPAADGSEAENADLEDGGPETEITGSASVELTDSRAETASVAGTETAADETTVDPSATESGDATATAATPDALVATQAETIDIDPADIDSVATDATTFSWITLKRSGFIWLFVIEACILVRLLLDPLMVRRPLLDPNLTTGGLNFIGISLFVFMMANVVTSTPQIQQEQGPKLGPGYALINMLPAIPTRPVSESVGGDMPRTISELTPRQQRVATIAKVLAILAQLSIVVAIVMIGKRHFGNLCAGTGCALLYLLVPYTAQMTGRVDHAVPAALLLWAILTYRKPMIAGIFLGLAAGLVYYPLFLLPLWFSFYWQRGARRFGAGVASMLVMLMLLLALGGSDTFGGRLQQMFGLWLPTQADPRGVWELGWNPVWRLPVIVGFVILSVFLAIWPAQKNLGTLISCTAAVMVASQFWHGYGGGMYLAWFLPMLLLTIFRPNLQDRVALKVISPRSRLVDAASRLTASAA
;
A
#
# COMPACT_ATOMS: atom_id res chain seq x y z
N MET A 1 30.89 -17.01 5.67
CA MET A 1 29.76 -16.11 6.02
C MET A 1 28.41 -16.60 5.47
N SER A 2 28.34 -17.71 4.72
CA SER A 2 27.13 -18.26 4.11
C SER A 2 26.21 -19.05 5.06
N GLU A 3 26.71 -19.59 6.17
CA GLU A 3 25.90 -20.40 7.10
C GLU A 3 25.01 -19.59 8.06
N LEU A 4 25.36 -18.33 8.33
CA LEU A 4 24.62 -17.49 9.29
C LEU A 4 23.26 -17.04 8.74
N LEU A 5 23.12 -16.90 7.42
CA LEU A 5 21.86 -16.57 6.76
C LEU A 5 21.02 -17.80 6.38
N LEU A 6 21.59 -19.01 6.44
CA LEU A 6 20.89 -20.26 6.12
C LEU A 6 19.76 -20.57 7.11
N TYR A 7 19.91 -20.17 8.38
CA TYR A 7 18.90 -20.34 9.42
C TYR A 7 18.09 -19.07 9.70
N TYR A 8 18.28 -18.00 8.92
CA TYR A 8 17.56 -16.76 9.13
C TYR A 8 16.07 -16.96 8.87
N ARG A 9 15.27 -16.89 9.94
CA ARG A 9 13.81 -16.79 9.84
C ARG A 9 13.41 -15.33 9.90
N ARG A 10 12.60 -14.94 8.91
CA ARG A 10 11.97 -13.62 8.89
C ARG A 10 11.18 -13.42 10.21
N PRO A 11 11.38 -12.30 10.92
CA PRO A 11 10.57 -11.98 12.09
C PRO A 11 9.09 -11.87 11.73
N GLU A 12 8.21 -12.40 12.58
CA GLU A 12 6.77 -12.20 12.45
C GLU A 12 6.44 -10.68 12.42
N PRO A 13 5.48 -10.23 11.59
CA PRO A 13 5.15 -8.81 11.47
C PRO A 13 4.80 -8.14 12.80
N THR A 14 4.14 -8.86 13.70
CA THR A 14 3.77 -8.40 15.05
C THR A 14 5.02 -8.10 15.89
N THR A 15 5.97 -9.03 15.93
CA THR A 15 7.27 -8.88 16.63
C THR A 15 8.04 -7.68 16.10
N TRP A 16 8.07 -7.51 14.77
CA TRP A 16 8.72 -6.35 14.16
C TRP A 16 8.05 -5.04 14.58
N VAL A 17 6.71 -4.97 14.60
CA VAL A 17 5.96 -3.78 15.02
C VAL A 17 6.34 -3.36 16.44
N TYR A 18 6.42 -4.29 17.39
CA TYR A 18 6.80 -3.95 18.77
C TYR A 18 8.25 -3.46 18.85
N LEU A 19 9.20 -4.21 18.31
CA LEU A 19 10.63 -3.87 18.36
C LEU A 19 10.91 -2.52 17.69
N SER A 20 10.35 -2.31 16.50
CA SER A 20 10.48 -1.04 15.78
C SER A 20 9.79 0.11 16.51
N SER A 21 8.63 -0.08 17.13
CA SER A 21 7.98 0.99 17.90
C SER A 21 8.82 1.41 19.11
N PHE A 22 9.34 0.44 19.89
CA PHE A 22 10.23 0.75 21.02
C PHE A 22 11.51 1.44 20.57
N LEU A 23 12.13 0.98 19.48
CA LEU A 23 13.35 1.58 18.95
C LEU A 23 13.09 2.99 18.37
N THR A 24 11.94 3.20 17.73
CA THR A 24 11.50 4.54 17.26
C THR A 24 11.38 5.50 18.43
N ILE A 25 10.72 5.06 19.51
CA ILE A 25 10.55 5.87 20.71
C ILE A 25 11.91 6.17 21.35
N GLY A 26 12.75 5.16 21.56
CA GLY A 26 14.06 5.33 22.17
C GLY A 26 15.00 6.26 21.39
N LEU A 27 14.98 6.19 20.06
CA LEU A 27 15.89 6.96 19.21
C LEU A 27 15.41 8.37 18.87
N TYR A 28 14.10 8.64 18.85
CA TYR A 28 13.58 9.91 18.31
C TYR A 28 12.62 10.66 19.24
N PHE A 29 12.01 9.99 20.21
CA PHE A 29 11.08 10.61 21.14
C PHE A 29 11.82 11.45 22.16
N VAL A 30 11.23 12.59 22.53
CA VAL A 30 11.77 13.45 23.59
C VAL A 30 10.80 13.58 24.75
N PHE A 31 11.22 13.02 25.88
CA PHE A 31 10.38 12.85 27.08
C PHE A 31 10.15 14.15 27.86
N HIS A 32 11.14 15.06 27.91
CA HIS A 32 10.97 16.33 28.65
C HIS A 32 9.93 17.27 28.02
N ARG A 33 9.59 17.08 26.74
CA ARG A 33 8.60 17.87 26.01
C ARG A 33 7.63 16.97 25.26
N PHE A 34 6.78 16.30 26.04
CA PHE A 34 5.83 15.31 25.55
C PHE A 34 4.94 15.86 24.41
N TRP A 35 4.28 17.00 24.64
CA TRP A 35 3.37 17.65 23.68
C TRP A 35 4.10 18.53 22.65
N SER A 36 4.98 17.92 21.85
CA SER A 36 5.64 18.59 20.73
C SER A 36 5.12 18.08 19.39
N VAL A 37 5.08 18.96 18.37
CA VAL A 37 4.72 18.57 16.98
C VAL A 37 5.60 17.42 16.48
N ARG A 38 6.86 17.40 16.93
CA ARG A 38 7.81 16.33 16.65
C ARG A 38 7.38 14.98 17.22
N ASN A 39 7.02 14.94 18.50
CA ASN A 39 6.53 13.71 19.12
C ASN A 39 5.19 13.29 18.52
N LEU A 40 4.31 14.25 18.15
CA LEU A 40 3.09 13.97 17.41
C LEU A 40 3.39 13.27 16.08
N ASP A 41 4.36 13.76 15.30
CA ASP A 41 4.78 13.14 14.05
C ASP A 41 5.25 11.69 14.28
N ILE A 42 6.04 11.44 15.33
CA ILE A 42 6.49 10.08 15.70
C ILE A 42 5.32 9.19 16.12
N VAL A 43 4.39 9.69 16.92
CA VAL A 43 3.19 8.96 17.35
C VAL A 43 2.33 8.60 16.14
N LEU A 44 2.10 9.54 15.21
CA LEU A 44 1.35 9.27 13.97
C LEU A 44 2.01 8.16 13.14
N LEU A 45 3.34 8.13 13.05
CA LEU A 45 4.07 7.06 12.35
C LEU A 45 3.87 5.69 13.01
N ILE A 46 3.91 5.63 14.35
CA ILE A 46 3.69 4.38 15.10
C ILE A 46 2.23 3.92 14.97
N LEU A 47 1.27 4.86 14.97
CA LEU A 47 -0.15 4.55 14.84
C LEU A 47 -0.54 4.00 13.47
N LEU A 48 0.32 4.06 12.45
CA LEU A 48 0.08 3.34 11.18
C LEU A 48 0.20 1.81 11.37
N ALA A 49 0.97 1.36 12.36
CA ALA A 49 1.32 -0.05 12.52
C ALA A 49 0.13 -0.96 12.90
N PRO A 50 -0.75 -0.60 13.87
CA PRO A 50 -1.92 -1.40 14.19
C PRO A 50 -2.85 -1.62 13.00
N GLY A 51 -3.10 -0.58 12.21
CA GLY A 51 -3.95 -0.67 11.02
C GLY A 51 -3.37 -1.64 9.97
N LEU A 52 -2.08 -1.54 9.69
CA LEU A 52 -1.37 -2.46 8.78
C LEU A 52 -1.44 -3.91 9.27
N LEU A 53 -1.27 -4.14 10.57
CA LEU A 53 -1.30 -5.47 11.19
C LEU A 53 -2.70 -6.07 11.08
N MET A 54 -3.75 -5.32 11.39
CA MET A 54 -5.14 -5.77 11.24
C MET A 54 -5.47 -6.16 9.80
N VAL A 55 -5.06 -5.35 8.82
CA VAL A 55 -5.27 -5.67 7.40
C VAL A 55 -4.48 -6.92 7.00
N HIS A 56 -3.22 -7.04 7.41
CA HIS A 56 -2.37 -8.18 7.11
C HIS A 56 -2.91 -9.50 7.70
N GLU A 57 -3.27 -9.50 8.98
CA GLU A 57 -3.86 -10.68 9.63
C GLU A 57 -5.23 -11.04 9.05
N GLY A 58 -6.04 -10.04 8.71
CA GLY A 58 -7.30 -10.25 8.02
C GLY A 58 -7.13 -10.92 6.65
N GLN A 59 -6.15 -10.48 5.85
CA GLN A 59 -5.80 -11.10 4.57
C GLN A 59 -5.26 -12.52 4.73
N ARG A 60 -4.41 -12.74 5.75
CA ARG A 60 -3.86 -14.06 6.04
C ARG A 60 -4.96 -15.07 6.41
N ARG A 61 -5.96 -14.65 7.20
CA ARG A 61 -7.12 -15.48 7.54
C ARG A 61 -8.00 -15.78 6.33
N GLU A 62 -8.25 -14.78 5.50
CA GLU A 62 -9.01 -14.93 4.24
C GLU A 62 -8.38 -15.97 3.32
N ILE A 63 -7.07 -15.89 3.08
CA ILE A 63 -6.35 -16.83 2.20
C ILE A 63 -6.43 -18.26 2.75
N LYS A 64 -6.23 -18.43 4.07
CA LYS A 64 -6.32 -19.76 4.73
C LYS A 64 -7.72 -20.37 4.60
N GLN A 65 -8.77 -19.58 4.80
CA GLN A 65 -10.14 -20.08 4.66
C GLN A 65 -10.47 -20.45 3.22
N ARG A 66 -10.08 -19.62 2.24
CA ARG A 66 -10.26 -19.95 0.81
C ARG A 66 -9.52 -21.24 0.42
N GLN A 67 -8.33 -21.46 0.97
CA GLN A 67 -7.57 -22.69 0.73
C GLN A 67 -8.27 -23.91 1.36
N ALA A 68 -8.75 -23.80 2.61
CA ALA A 68 -9.49 -24.88 3.27
C ALA A 68 -10.76 -25.27 2.50
N ALA A 69 -11.53 -24.29 2.02
CA ALA A 69 -12.75 -24.54 1.23
C ALA A 69 -12.47 -25.27 -0.10
N VAL A 70 -11.35 -24.97 -0.77
CA VAL A 70 -10.95 -25.66 -2.01
C VAL A 70 -10.56 -27.11 -1.74
N ILE A 71 -9.88 -27.38 -0.62
CA ILE A 71 -9.50 -28.74 -0.21
C ILE A 71 -10.74 -29.57 0.09
N ASP A 72 -11.70 -29.00 0.81
CA ASP A 72 -12.97 -29.66 1.16
C ASP A 72 -13.80 -30.00 -0.10
N THR A 73 -13.92 -29.04 -1.03
CA THR A 73 -14.61 -29.24 -2.32
C THR A 73 -13.91 -30.29 -3.21
N SER A 74 -12.58 -30.43 -3.09
CA SER A 74 -11.80 -31.42 -3.85
C SER A 74 -11.76 -32.80 -3.19
N GLY A 75 -12.14 -32.91 -1.91
CA GLY A 75 -12.21 -34.16 -1.13
C GLY A 75 -13.58 -34.84 -1.15
N GLY A 76 -14.63 -34.14 -1.59
CA GLY A 76 -15.99 -34.66 -1.69
C GLY A 76 -16.29 -35.41 -2.99
N GLN A 77 -16.14 -36.74 -2.94
CA GLN A 77 -16.80 -37.78 -3.75
C GLN A 77 -16.34 -38.02 -5.22
N PRO A 78 -15.85 -39.24 -5.55
CA PRO A 78 -15.94 -39.79 -6.91
C PRO A 78 -17.37 -40.33 -7.10
N GLY A 79 -18.22 -39.57 -7.80
CA GLY A 79 -19.59 -39.98 -8.12
C GLY A 79 -19.82 -39.97 -9.64
N ASP A 80 -19.86 -41.18 -10.20
CA ASP A 80 -20.57 -41.60 -11.42
C ASP A 80 -20.62 -40.64 -12.63
N GLN A 81 -19.68 -40.83 -13.56
CA GLN A 81 -19.92 -40.56 -14.98
C GLN A 81 -20.61 -41.79 -15.60
N PRO A 82 -21.80 -41.66 -16.21
CA PRO A 82 -22.26 -42.66 -17.16
C PRO A 82 -21.37 -42.55 -18.40
N ALA A 83 -20.78 -43.68 -18.79
CA ALA A 83 -20.02 -43.85 -20.01
C ALA A 83 -20.83 -43.35 -21.23
N ALA A 84 -20.26 -42.45 -22.00
CA ALA A 84 -20.69 -42.15 -23.36
C ALA A 84 -19.57 -42.61 -24.31
N ASP A 85 -20.02 -43.35 -25.31
CA ASP A 85 -19.29 -44.10 -26.32
C ASP A 85 -18.04 -43.43 -26.89
N GLY A 86 -17.03 -44.28 -27.12
CA GLY A 86 -15.94 -43.98 -28.01
C GLY A 86 -16.37 -44.11 -29.46
N SER A 87 -16.04 -43.09 -30.26
CA SER A 87 -15.78 -43.27 -31.68
C SER A 87 -14.71 -42.28 -32.11
N GLU A 88 -13.52 -42.85 -32.32
CA GLU A 88 -12.49 -42.51 -33.32
C GLU A 88 -12.59 -41.14 -34.00
N ALA A 89 -11.56 -40.30 -33.81
CA ALA A 89 -11.21 -39.26 -34.78
C ALA A 89 -9.67 -39.22 -34.95
N GLU A 90 -9.28 -39.70 -36.11
CA GLU A 90 -7.97 -39.72 -36.73
C GLU A 90 -7.45 -38.31 -37.04
N ASN A 91 -6.14 -38.21 -37.22
CA ASN A 91 -5.37 -36.98 -37.41
C ASN A 91 -5.72 -36.19 -38.70
N ALA A 92 -5.58 -34.86 -38.59
CA ALA A 92 -4.92 -33.91 -39.49
C ALA A 92 -5.09 -34.03 -41.02
N ASP A 93 -5.64 -32.99 -41.68
CA ASP A 93 -4.87 -31.99 -42.45
C ASP A 93 -5.74 -31.22 -43.49
N LEU A 94 -5.58 -29.89 -43.45
CA LEU A 94 -5.44 -28.89 -44.53
C LEU A 94 -6.49 -28.68 -45.67
N GLU A 95 -6.66 -27.37 -45.93
CA GLU A 95 -6.95 -26.64 -47.18
C GLU A 95 -8.39 -26.16 -47.55
N ASP A 96 -8.52 -24.82 -47.42
CA ASP A 96 -8.94 -23.82 -48.42
C ASP A 96 -10.40 -23.68 -48.90
N GLY A 97 -10.83 -22.42 -49.04
CA GLY A 97 -12.01 -22.00 -49.81
C GLY A 97 -13.10 -21.22 -49.05
N GLY A 98 -13.06 -19.88 -49.11
CA GLY A 98 -14.28 -19.04 -49.02
C GLY A 98 -15.09 -19.09 -50.33
N PRO A 99 -16.25 -18.39 -50.50
CA PRO A 99 -16.66 -17.15 -49.81
C PRO A 99 -18.15 -17.04 -49.37
N GLU A 100 -18.43 -15.96 -48.61
CA GLU A 100 -19.66 -15.14 -48.50
C GLU A 100 -21.06 -15.76 -48.34
N THR A 101 -21.75 -15.40 -47.22
CA THR A 101 -23.08 -14.75 -47.26
C THR A 101 -23.44 -14.10 -45.91
N GLU A 102 -23.86 -12.82 -45.96
CA GLU A 102 -24.57 -12.09 -44.89
C GLU A 102 -25.91 -12.77 -44.56
N ILE A 103 -26.37 -12.77 -43.29
CA ILE A 103 -27.72 -12.31 -42.86
C ILE A 103 -27.69 -11.98 -41.33
N THR A 104 -28.30 -10.84 -41.04
CA THR A 104 -28.73 -10.19 -39.79
C THR A 104 -29.37 -11.05 -38.68
N GLY A 105 -29.32 -10.57 -37.42
CA GLY A 105 -30.37 -10.90 -36.45
C GLY A 105 -30.02 -10.72 -34.96
N SER A 106 -30.32 -9.54 -34.41
CA SER A 106 -30.44 -9.28 -32.98
C SER A 106 -31.48 -10.18 -32.31
N ALA A 107 -31.19 -10.69 -31.11
CA ALA A 107 -32.23 -10.97 -30.11
C ALA A 107 -31.63 -11.06 -28.69
N SER A 108 -31.78 -9.95 -27.97
CA SER A 108 -31.86 -9.87 -26.52
C SER A 108 -32.97 -10.77 -25.97
N VAL A 109 -32.67 -11.53 -24.92
CA VAL A 109 -33.68 -12.22 -24.11
C VAL A 109 -33.78 -11.51 -22.76
N GLU A 110 -34.88 -10.76 -22.61
CA GLU A 110 -35.47 -10.34 -21.34
C GLU A 110 -35.88 -11.58 -20.54
N LEU A 111 -35.61 -11.57 -19.23
CA LEU A 111 -36.33 -12.42 -18.29
C LEU A 111 -37.18 -11.54 -17.39
N THR A 112 -38.46 -11.85 -17.49
CA THR A 112 -39.64 -11.19 -16.97
C THR A 112 -39.78 -11.28 -15.46
N ASP A 113 -40.28 -10.17 -14.95
CA ASP A 113 -40.88 -9.92 -13.64
C ASP A 113 -42.04 -10.88 -13.34
N SER A 114 -42.14 -11.35 -12.10
CA SER A 114 -43.38 -11.92 -11.56
C SER A 114 -43.48 -11.62 -10.06
N ARG A 115 -44.29 -10.58 -9.82
CA ARG A 115 -44.93 -10.16 -8.56
C ARG A 115 -46.00 -11.17 -8.13
N ALA A 116 -46.08 -11.44 -6.82
CA ALA A 116 -47.32 -11.79 -6.15
C ALA A 116 -47.31 -11.20 -4.73
N GLU A 117 -48.21 -10.24 -4.51
CA GLU A 117 -48.59 -9.67 -3.22
C GLU A 117 -49.55 -10.60 -2.48
N THR A 118 -49.51 -10.58 -1.14
CA THR A 118 -50.73 -10.47 -0.32
C THR A 118 -50.44 -9.66 0.95
N ALA A 119 -51.23 -8.59 1.12
CA ALA A 119 -51.40 -7.73 2.29
C ALA A 119 -52.09 -8.50 3.46
N SER A 120 -52.40 -8.01 4.68
CA SER A 120 -52.36 -6.77 5.46
C SER A 120 -52.99 -7.17 6.81
N VAL A 121 -52.52 -6.68 7.96
CA VAL A 121 -53.39 -6.26 9.10
C VAL A 121 -52.62 -5.21 9.91
N ALA A 122 -53.29 -4.09 10.23
CA ALA A 122 -52.80 -2.98 11.03
C ALA A 122 -53.64 -2.80 12.32
N GLY A 123 -53.04 -2.10 13.29
CA GLY A 123 -53.70 -1.40 14.42
C GLY A 123 -53.33 -1.96 15.80
N THR A 124 -53.14 -1.21 16.89
CA THR A 124 -53.24 0.24 17.22
C THR A 124 -52.68 0.41 18.66
N GLU A 125 -52.06 1.58 18.96
CA GLU A 125 -51.84 2.33 20.24
C GLU A 125 -51.73 1.57 21.60
N THR A 126 -50.93 1.94 22.62
CA THR A 126 -51.11 3.13 23.50
C THR A 126 -50.12 3.05 24.70
N ALA A 127 -49.64 4.23 25.12
CA ALA A 127 -49.24 4.73 26.47
C ALA A 127 -48.62 3.87 27.60
N ALA A 128 -47.46 4.39 28.07
CA ALA A 128 -47.08 4.78 29.44
C ALA A 128 -47.64 4.01 30.67
N ASP A 129 -46.72 3.58 31.56
CA ASP A 129 -46.78 3.96 32.97
C ASP A 129 -45.39 3.96 33.63
N GLU A 130 -45.14 4.98 34.42
CA GLU A 130 -44.03 5.13 35.38
C GLU A 130 -44.41 4.41 36.69
N THR A 131 -43.44 4.31 37.61
CA THR A 131 -43.59 4.52 39.08
C THR A 131 -42.75 3.51 39.89
N THR A 132 -41.55 3.99 40.26
CA THR A 132 -40.88 3.94 41.58
C THR A 132 -41.18 2.82 42.59
N VAL A 133 -40.14 2.33 43.28
CA VAL A 133 -39.80 2.71 44.68
C VAL A 133 -38.41 2.14 45.04
N ASP A 134 -37.63 2.97 45.72
CA ASP A 134 -36.24 2.85 46.18
C ASP A 134 -36.20 2.40 47.68
N PRO A 135 -35.13 2.59 48.48
CA PRO A 135 -34.10 1.61 48.88
C PRO A 135 -34.01 1.38 50.41
N SER A 136 -33.06 0.56 50.87
CA SER A 136 -32.24 0.78 52.09
C SER A 136 -31.26 -0.41 52.29
N ALA A 137 -29.94 -0.18 52.32
CA ALA A 137 -29.10 0.01 53.52
C ALA A 137 -28.65 -1.33 54.15
N THR A 138 -27.46 -1.57 54.74
CA THR A 138 -26.13 -0.96 54.85
C THR A 138 -25.28 -2.01 55.62
N GLU A 139 -23.94 -1.93 55.52
CA GLU A 139 -22.94 -2.38 56.52
C GLU A 139 -22.66 -3.88 56.71
N SER A 140 -21.44 -4.33 56.39
CA SER A 140 -20.30 -4.57 57.32
C SER A 140 -19.96 -6.07 57.24
N GLY A 141 -18.75 -6.61 57.37
CA GLY A 141 -17.42 -6.15 57.72
C GLY A 141 -16.61 -7.42 58.05
N ASP A 142 -15.37 -7.48 57.57
CA ASP A 142 -14.23 -8.31 58.01
C ASP A 142 -14.22 -9.86 58.03
N ALA A 143 -13.26 -10.37 57.25
CA ALA A 143 -12.15 -11.27 57.61
C ALA A 143 -12.40 -12.51 58.51
N THR A 144 -12.00 -13.69 58.03
CA THR A 144 -10.72 -14.36 58.36
C THR A 144 -10.71 -15.82 57.85
N ALA A 145 -9.54 -16.25 57.35
CA ALA A 145 -9.24 -17.57 56.81
C ALA A 145 -9.30 -18.71 57.85
N THR A 146 -9.66 -19.93 57.42
CA THR A 146 -9.11 -21.18 57.97
C THR A 146 -9.15 -22.29 56.91
N ALA A 147 -8.05 -23.03 56.82
CA ALA A 147 -7.77 -24.11 55.88
C ALA A 147 -8.41 -25.46 56.28
N ALA A 148 -8.75 -26.30 55.28
CA ALA A 148 -8.45 -27.74 55.17
C ALA A 148 -9.48 -28.50 54.29
N THR A 149 -9.00 -29.10 53.21
CA THR A 149 -9.58 -30.18 52.35
C THR A 149 -9.82 -31.51 53.11
N PRO A 150 -10.40 -32.58 52.51
CA PRO A 150 -11.28 -32.74 51.33
C PRO A 150 -12.50 -33.67 51.62
N ASP A 151 -13.26 -34.03 50.57
CA ASP A 151 -14.25 -35.11 50.46
C ASP A 151 -15.71 -34.85 50.90
N ALA A 152 -16.52 -34.43 49.92
CA ALA A 152 -17.87 -35.00 49.72
C ALA A 152 -18.36 -34.72 48.29
N LEU A 153 -18.41 -35.77 47.48
CA LEU A 153 -19.08 -35.84 46.19
C LEU A 153 -20.58 -35.57 46.33
N VAL A 154 -21.11 -34.58 45.59
CA VAL A 154 -22.51 -34.56 45.16
C VAL A 154 -22.54 -34.13 43.68
N ALA A 155 -23.00 -35.07 42.84
CA ALA A 155 -23.16 -34.91 41.42
C ALA A 155 -24.21 -33.82 41.09
N THR A 156 -23.82 -32.83 40.29
CA THR A 156 -24.76 -31.95 39.61
C THR A 156 -24.90 -32.43 38.17
N GLN A 157 -26.12 -32.77 37.79
CA GLN A 157 -26.50 -33.23 36.45
C GLN A 157 -26.07 -32.19 35.42
N ALA A 158 -25.23 -32.59 34.48
CA ALA A 158 -24.97 -31.84 33.25
C ALA A 158 -26.17 -32.07 32.33
N GLU A 159 -26.99 -31.04 32.15
CA GLU A 159 -27.97 -30.99 31.08
C GLU A 159 -27.17 -30.93 29.77
N THR A 160 -27.14 -32.05 29.07
CA THR A 160 -26.53 -32.18 27.75
C THR A 160 -27.45 -31.50 26.76
N ILE A 161 -27.10 -30.28 26.37
CA ILE A 161 -27.65 -29.67 25.16
C ILE A 161 -27.04 -30.50 24.01
N ASP A 162 -27.85 -31.33 23.38
CA ASP A 162 -27.52 -32.01 22.13
C ASP A 162 -27.36 -30.92 21.06
N ILE A 163 -26.13 -30.44 20.88
CA ILE A 163 -25.77 -29.62 19.73
C ILE A 163 -25.39 -30.61 18.64
N ASP A 164 -26.16 -30.63 17.56
CA ASP A 164 -25.86 -31.40 16.37
C ASP A 164 -24.42 -31.02 15.91
N PRO A 165 -23.50 -31.97 15.68
CA PRO A 165 -22.15 -31.65 15.22
C PRO A 165 -22.13 -30.81 13.93
N ALA A 166 -23.20 -30.88 13.12
CA ALA A 166 -23.38 -30.00 11.95
C ALA A 166 -23.62 -28.52 12.31
N ASP A 167 -24.24 -28.24 13.48
CA ASP A 167 -24.48 -26.88 13.97
C ASP A 167 -23.24 -26.27 14.65
N ILE A 168 -22.33 -27.09 15.17
CA ILE A 168 -21.04 -26.62 15.69
C ILE A 168 -20.15 -26.16 14.54
N ASP A 169 -20.13 -26.89 13.43
CA ASP A 169 -19.36 -26.53 12.25
C ASP A 169 -19.94 -25.31 11.53
N SER A 170 -21.28 -25.16 11.47
CA SER A 170 -21.94 -23.98 10.88
C SER A 170 -21.73 -22.70 11.72
N VAL A 171 -21.83 -22.80 13.06
CA VAL A 171 -21.56 -21.67 13.97
C VAL A 171 -20.06 -21.32 14.02
N ALA A 172 -19.16 -22.30 13.91
CA ALA A 172 -17.71 -22.05 13.85
C ALA A 172 -17.25 -21.46 12.50
N THR A 173 -17.86 -21.89 11.39
CA THR A 173 -17.61 -21.29 10.07
C THR A 173 -18.18 -19.87 9.98
N ASP A 174 -19.36 -19.61 10.52
CA ASP A 174 -19.91 -18.25 10.58
C ASP A 174 -19.10 -17.34 11.52
N ALA A 175 -18.73 -17.80 12.72
CA ALA A 175 -17.93 -17.01 13.67
C ALA A 175 -16.54 -16.65 13.13
N THR A 176 -15.92 -17.55 12.35
CA THR A 176 -14.60 -17.28 11.76
C THR A 176 -14.67 -16.43 10.49
N THR A 177 -15.73 -16.55 9.68
CA THR A 177 -15.94 -15.76 8.45
C THR A 177 -16.30 -14.30 8.76
N PHE A 178 -17.16 -14.06 9.75
CA PHE A 178 -17.47 -12.71 10.23
C PHE A 178 -16.26 -12.01 10.88
N SER A 179 -15.29 -12.79 11.40
CA SER A 179 -14.12 -12.26 12.11
C SER A 179 -13.10 -11.55 11.20
N TRP A 180 -12.71 -12.14 10.06
CA TRP A 180 -11.63 -11.58 9.24
C TRP A 180 -12.05 -10.35 8.43
N ILE A 181 -13.30 -10.30 7.95
CA ILE A 181 -13.86 -9.14 7.23
C ILE A 181 -13.87 -7.94 8.17
N THR A 182 -14.37 -8.13 9.40
CA THR A 182 -14.43 -7.08 10.42
C THR A 182 -13.03 -6.58 10.79
N LEU A 183 -12.06 -7.49 10.89
CA LEU A 183 -10.66 -7.14 11.18
C LEU A 183 -10.01 -6.34 10.03
N LYS A 184 -10.22 -6.75 8.77
CA LYS A 184 -9.76 -5.97 7.60
C LYS A 184 -10.40 -4.58 7.60
N ARG A 185 -11.71 -4.53 7.85
CA ARG A 185 -12.50 -3.29 7.91
C ARG A 185 -11.97 -2.31 8.94
N SER A 186 -11.79 -2.76 10.18
CA SER A 186 -11.27 -1.92 11.26
C SER A 186 -9.85 -1.43 10.94
N GLY A 187 -9.02 -2.30 10.37
CA GLY A 187 -7.65 -1.96 9.95
C GLY A 187 -7.62 -0.85 8.89
N PHE A 188 -8.46 -0.96 7.87
CA PHE A 188 -8.57 0.06 6.81
C PHE A 188 -9.12 1.40 7.31
N ILE A 189 -10.17 1.38 8.14
CA ILE A 189 -10.72 2.60 8.74
C ILE A 189 -9.66 3.29 9.61
N TRP A 190 -8.92 2.51 10.40
CA TRP A 190 -7.83 3.01 11.23
C TRP A 190 -6.74 3.70 10.38
N LEU A 191 -6.29 3.06 9.30
CA LEU A 191 -5.31 3.65 8.38
C LEU A 191 -5.82 4.96 7.80
N PHE A 192 -7.08 5.02 7.37
CA PHE A 192 -7.68 6.24 6.83
C PHE A 192 -7.72 7.38 7.85
N VAL A 193 -8.07 7.10 9.11
CA VAL A 193 -8.09 8.12 10.17
C VAL A 193 -6.68 8.66 10.42
N ILE A 194 -5.68 7.79 10.54
CA ILE A 194 -4.29 8.21 10.78
C ILE A 194 -3.72 8.93 9.57
N GLU A 195 -3.97 8.47 8.35
CA GLU A 195 -3.59 9.15 7.12
C GLU A 195 -4.27 10.52 6.98
N ALA A 196 -5.51 10.67 7.44
CA ALA A 196 -6.20 11.96 7.44
C ALA A 196 -5.53 12.94 8.42
N CYS A 197 -5.15 12.47 9.62
CA CYS A 197 -4.35 13.25 10.56
C CYS A 197 -3.00 13.65 9.96
N ILE A 198 -2.31 12.73 9.27
CA ILE A 198 -1.04 13.01 8.56
C ILE A 198 -1.26 14.02 7.43
N LEU A 199 -2.34 13.90 6.66
CA LEU A 199 -2.68 14.84 5.59
C LEU A 199 -2.88 16.25 6.15
N VAL A 200 -3.71 16.39 7.19
CA VAL A 200 -3.93 17.67 7.87
C VAL A 200 -2.61 18.23 8.38
N ARG A 201 -1.78 17.42 9.03
CA ARG A 201 -0.43 17.82 9.48
C ARG A 201 0.39 18.34 8.30
N LEU A 202 0.46 17.62 7.18
CA LEU A 202 1.25 18.01 6.00
C LEU A 202 0.73 19.31 5.35
N LEU A 203 -0.57 19.58 5.42
CA LEU A 203 -1.17 20.82 4.93
C LEU A 203 -0.99 21.99 5.90
N LEU A 204 -0.93 21.75 7.21
CA LEU A 204 -0.57 22.76 8.21
C LEU A 204 0.92 23.10 8.18
N ASP A 205 1.74 22.24 7.60
CA ASP A 205 3.18 22.39 7.56
C ASP A 205 3.63 23.76 7.01
N PRO A 206 3.19 24.25 5.83
CA PRO A 206 3.62 25.55 5.31
C PRO A 206 3.26 26.74 6.20
N LEU A 207 2.26 26.60 7.08
CA LEU A 207 1.83 27.64 8.02
C LEU A 207 2.75 27.74 9.25
N MET A 208 3.56 26.71 9.53
CA MET A 208 4.43 26.70 10.70
C MET A 208 5.67 27.60 10.53
N VAL A 209 5.72 28.69 11.29
CA VAL A 209 6.83 29.65 11.35
C VAL A 209 8.06 29.08 12.07
N ARG A 210 7.85 28.42 13.21
CA ARG A 210 8.91 27.78 14.02
C ARG A 210 8.73 26.28 14.00
N ARG A 211 9.83 25.56 13.83
CA ARG A 211 9.82 24.11 13.67
C ARG A 211 10.85 23.47 14.60
N PRO A 212 10.44 22.52 15.45
CA PRO A 212 11.40 21.74 16.21
C PRO A 212 12.11 20.78 15.26
N LEU A 213 13.43 20.90 15.13
CA LEU A 213 14.23 19.90 14.42
C LEU A 213 14.17 18.56 15.17
N LEU A 214 14.12 17.47 14.41
CA LEU A 214 14.18 16.12 14.94
C LEU A 214 15.60 15.58 14.83
N ASP A 215 16.36 15.79 15.90
CA ASP A 215 17.69 15.22 16.05
C ASP A 215 17.58 13.82 16.67
N PRO A 216 18.20 12.79 16.07
CA PRO A 216 18.26 11.46 16.65
C PRO A 216 19.07 11.44 17.95
N ASN A 217 18.68 10.61 18.91
CA ASN A 217 19.36 10.44 20.20
C ASN A 217 20.66 9.59 20.12
N LEU A 218 21.11 9.24 18.91
CA LEU A 218 22.26 8.37 18.68
C LEU A 218 23.30 9.05 17.79
N THR A 219 24.58 8.70 17.97
CA THR A 219 25.67 9.22 17.15
C THR A 219 25.51 8.82 15.68
N THR A 220 26.05 9.63 14.76
CA THR A 220 26.02 9.34 13.31
C THR A 220 26.60 7.95 12.99
N GLY A 221 27.65 7.53 13.71
CA GLY A 221 28.24 6.20 13.57
C GLY A 221 27.26 5.09 13.96
N GLY A 222 26.58 5.23 15.09
CA GLY A 222 25.54 4.29 15.53
C GLY A 222 24.35 4.24 14.57
N LEU A 223 23.89 5.39 14.07
CA LEU A 223 22.81 5.47 13.08
C LEU A 223 23.17 4.73 11.78
N ASN A 224 24.40 4.92 11.30
CA ASN A 224 24.89 4.23 10.10
C ASN A 224 25.01 2.73 10.33
N PHE A 225 25.55 2.30 11.47
CA PHE A 225 25.69 0.88 11.80
C PHE A 225 24.34 0.17 11.84
N ILE A 226 23.37 0.72 12.59
CA ILE A 226 22.02 0.15 12.68
C ILE A 226 21.32 0.23 11.31
N GLY A 227 21.43 1.36 10.61
CA GLY A 227 20.80 1.56 9.31
C GLY A 227 21.31 0.57 8.25
N ILE A 228 22.62 0.37 8.14
CA ILE A 228 23.21 -0.60 7.20
C ILE A 228 22.80 -2.02 7.59
N SER A 229 22.86 -2.37 8.88
CA SER A 229 22.47 -3.70 9.36
C SER A 229 21.00 -4.00 9.05
N LEU A 230 20.09 -3.07 9.38
CA LEU A 230 18.67 -3.18 9.05
C LEU A 230 18.45 -3.32 7.55
N PHE A 231 19.13 -2.51 6.74
CA PHE A 231 19.02 -2.60 5.29
C PHE A 231 19.42 -3.99 4.79
N VAL A 232 20.55 -4.54 5.24
CA VAL A 232 21.00 -5.89 4.84
C VAL A 232 19.98 -6.96 5.22
N PHE A 233 19.44 -6.94 6.45
CA PHE A 233 18.42 -7.90 6.87
C PHE A 233 17.11 -7.74 6.09
N MET A 234 16.70 -6.51 5.77
CA MET A 234 15.54 -6.26 4.93
C MET A 234 15.75 -6.77 3.50
N MET A 235 16.95 -6.62 2.94
CA MET A 235 17.25 -7.18 1.61
C MET A 235 17.29 -8.71 1.65
N ALA A 236 17.78 -9.32 2.74
CA ALA A 236 17.69 -10.75 2.95
C ALA A 236 16.22 -11.23 2.94
N ASN A 237 15.30 -10.50 3.59
CA ASN A 237 13.86 -10.77 3.54
C ASN A 237 13.29 -10.69 2.11
N VAL A 238 13.78 -9.78 1.27
CA VAL A 238 13.36 -9.70 -0.13
C VAL A 238 13.88 -10.91 -0.92
N VAL A 239 15.13 -11.31 -0.70
CA VAL A 239 15.73 -12.47 -1.40
C VAL A 239 15.00 -13.77 -1.02
N THR A 240 14.66 -13.96 0.25
CA THR A 240 13.97 -15.17 0.75
C THR A 240 12.45 -15.12 0.62
N SER A 241 11.89 -14.02 0.10
CA SER A 241 10.43 -13.88 -0.07
C SER A 241 9.82 -14.94 -0.99
N THR A 242 8.65 -15.43 -0.59
CA THR A 242 7.85 -16.44 -1.31
C THR A 242 6.60 -15.83 -1.94
N PRO A 243 5.97 -16.52 -2.91
CA PRO A 243 4.70 -16.13 -3.53
C PRO A 243 3.59 -15.78 -2.55
N GLN A 244 3.43 -16.66 -1.55
CA GLN A 244 2.38 -16.56 -0.55
C GLN A 244 2.54 -15.30 0.30
N ILE A 245 3.78 -15.00 0.73
CA ILE A 245 4.11 -13.78 1.46
C ILE A 245 3.69 -12.53 0.67
N GLN A 246 3.87 -12.53 -0.65
CA GLN A 246 3.53 -11.38 -1.48
C GLN A 246 2.01 -11.19 -1.61
N GLN A 247 1.22 -12.26 -1.56
CA GLN A 247 -0.25 -12.18 -1.54
C GLN A 247 -0.77 -11.66 -0.20
N GLU A 248 -0.15 -12.09 0.91
CA GLU A 248 -0.46 -11.61 2.27
C GLU A 248 -0.05 -10.14 2.50
N GLN A 249 0.78 -9.56 1.62
CA GLN A 249 1.18 -8.15 1.64
C GLN A 249 0.16 -7.22 0.95
N GLY A 250 -0.96 -7.75 0.46
CA GLY A 250 -2.09 -6.97 -0.04
C GLY A 250 -2.33 -7.08 -1.54
N PRO A 251 -3.41 -6.44 -2.02
CA PRO A 251 -3.84 -6.58 -3.40
C PRO A 251 -2.80 -6.02 -4.37
N LYS A 252 -2.74 -6.60 -5.58
CA LYS A 252 -1.96 -6.05 -6.69
C LYS A 252 -2.39 -4.62 -6.99
N LEU A 253 -1.45 -3.80 -7.44
CA LEU A 253 -1.75 -2.49 -8.02
C LEU A 253 -2.76 -2.66 -9.16
N GLY A 254 -3.76 -1.78 -9.19
CA GLY A 254 -4.75 -1.72 -10.27
C GLY A 254 -4.19 -1.07 -11.54
N PRO A 255 -4.90 -0.11 -12.16
CA PRO A 255 -4.44 0.53 -13.38
C PRO A 255 -3.07 1.22 -13.17
N GLY A 256 -2.20 1.02 -14.14
CA GLY A 256 -0.79 1.40 -14.10
C GLY A 256 -0.05 0.79 -15.29
N TYR A 257 1.25 1.08 -15.38
CA TYR A 257 2.05 0.61 -16.52
C TYR A 257 2.16 -0.92 -16.54
N ALA A 258 1.92 -1.51 -17.71
CA ALA A 258 1.82 -2.96 -17.88
C ALA A 258 3.02 -3.73 -17.31
N LEU A 259 4.25 -3.22 -17.43
CA LEU A 259 5.43 -3.91 -16.89
C LEU A 259 5.41 -4.02 -15.36
N ILE A 260 4.86 -3.05 -14.63
CA ILE A 260 4.73 -3.15 -13.16
C ILE A 260 3.71 -4.22 -12.80
N ASN A 261 2.60 -4.28 -13.53
CA ASN A 261 1.54 -5.26 -13.29
C ASN A 261 1.88 -6.67 -13.81
N MET A 262 2.87 -6.77 -14.70
CA MET A 262 3.40 -8.02 -15.26
C MET A 262 4.50 -8.65 -14.37
N LEU A 263 5.14 -7.85 -13.50
CA LEU A 263 5.98 -8.41 -12.44
C LEU A 263 5.07 -9.23 -11.52
N PRO A 264 5.37 -10.52 -11.25
CA PRO A 264 4.37 -11.46 -10.79
C PRO A 264 3.94 -11.06 -9.37
N ALA A 265 2.63 -11.09 -9.08
CA ALA A 265 2.28 -11.89 -7.90
C ALA A 265 2.33 -13.31 -8.42
N ILE A 266 3.29 -14.06 -7.88
CA ILE A 266 3.74 -15.32 -8.43
C ILE A 266 2.52 -16.27 -8.54
N PRO A 267 2.26 -16.83 -9.73
CA PRO A 267 1.12 -17.70 -9.96
C PRO A 267 1.21 -18.93 -9.06
N THR A 268 0.21 -19.12 -8.20
CA THR A 268 0.02 -20.34 -7.44
C THR A 268 -0.47 -21.43 -8.39
N ARG A 269 0.30 -22.52 -8.51
CA ARG A 269 -0.32 -23.84 -8.47
C ARG A 269 -0.48 -24.20 -6.99
N PRO A 270 -1.55 -24.90 -6.59
CA PRO A 270 -1.64 -25.39 -5.22
C PRO A 270 -0.37 -26.19 -4.93
N VAL A 271 0.20 -25.98 -3.74
CA VAL A 271 1.00 -27.04 -3.13
C VAL A 271 0.01 -28.20 -3.03
N SER A 272 0.13 -29.19 -3.90
CA SER A 272 -0.61 -30.42 -3.74
C SER A 272 -0.15 -31.01 -2.41
N GLU A 273 -0.96 -30.85 -1.37
CA GLU A 273 -0.97 -31.79 -0.26
C GLU A 273 -1.33 -33.14 -0.88
N SER A 274 -0.34 -34.01 -1.02
CA SER A 274 -0.63 -35.41 -1.28
C SER A 274 -1.42 -35.92 -0.08
N VAL A 275 -2.67 -36.28 -0.32
CA VAL A 275 -3.48 -37.07 0.60
C VAL A 275 -2.71 -38.36 0.88
N GLY A 276 -2.33 -38.57 2.14
CA GLY A 276 -1.49 -39.70 2.57
C GLY A 276 -0.06 -39.26 2.89
N GLY A 277 0.26 -39.19 4.19
CA GLY A 277 1.48 -38.61 4.74
C GLY A 277 2.80 -39.38 4.52
N ASP A 278 3.09 -39.85 3.31
CA ASP A 278 4.32 -40.63 3.04
C ASP A 278 5.17 -40.16 1.85
N MET A 279 4.95 -38.94 1.31
CA MET A 279 5.86 -38.37 0.29
C MET A 279 6.30 -36.94 0.64
N PRO A 280 7.58 -36.57 0.39
CA PRO A 280 8.09 -35.24 0.68
C PRO A 280 7.38 -34.17 -0.17
N ARG A 281 7.01 -33.06 0.48
CA ARG A 281 6.37 -31.87 -0.10
C ARG A 281 7.01 -31.51 -1.43
N THR A 282 6.34 -31.81 -2.54
CA THR A 282 6.88 -31.51 -3.87
C THR A 282 6.62 -30.02 -4.16
N ILE A 283 7.66 -29.20 -4.08
CA ILE A 283 7.64 -27.83 -4.58
C ILE A 283 7.33 -27.96 -6.07
N SER A 284 6.14 -27.54 -6.51
CA SER A 284 5.83 -27.46 -7.94
C SER A 284 6.88 -26.53 -8.56
N GLU A 285 7.80 -27.09 -9.38
CA GLU A 285 8.92 -26.34 -9.92
C GLU A 285 8.40 -25.16 -10.75
N LEU A 286 8.72 -23.94 -10.32
CA LEU A 286 8.41 -22.73 -11.10
C LEU A 286 9.04 -22.89 -12.48
N THR A 287 8.28 -22.58 -13.53
CA THR A 287 8.84 -22.58 -14.90
C THR A 287 10.06 -21.63 -14.96
N PRO A 288 11.08 -21.92 -15.79
CA PRO A 288 12.27 -21.06 -15.91
C PRO A 288 11.94 -19.59 -16.24
N ARG A 289 10.81 -19.34 -16.93
CA ARG A 289 10.29 -17.99 -17.17
C ARG A 289 9.83 -17.33 -15.86
N GLN A 290 8.98 -17.99 -15.07
CA GLN A 290 8.48 -17.45 -13.80
C GLN A 290 9.62 -17.18 -12.80
N GLN A 291 10.62 -18.07 -12.74
CA GLN A 291 11.82 -17.86 -11.93
C GLN A 291 12.57 -16.58 -12.35
N ARG A 292 12.81 -16.39 -13.65
CA ARG A 292 13.47 -15.18 -14.16
C ARG A 292 12.71 -13.90 -13.81
N VAL A 293 11.40 -13.86 -14.01
CA VAL A 293 10.61 -12.66 -13.68
C VAL A 293 10.58 -12.40 -12.16
N ALA A 294 10.49 -13.44 -11.33
CA ALA A 294 10.59 -13.30 -9.88
C ALA A 294 11.96 -12.74 -9.44
N THR A 295 13.06 -13.22 -10.03
CA THR A 295 14.40 -12.69 -9.79
C THR A 295 14.51 -11.23 -10.20
N ILE A 296 13.97 -10.85 -11.36
CA ILE A 296 13.94 -9.44 -11.81
C ILE A 296 13.16 -8.57 -10.83
N ALA A 297 12.00 -9.03 -10.36
CA ALA A 297 11.19 -8.31 -9.37
C ALA A 297 11.97 -8.09 -8.05
N LYS A 298 12.66 -9.12 -7.55
CA LYS A 298 13.50 -9.04 -6.34
C LYS A 298 14.65 -8.05 -6.52
N VAL A 299 15.37 -8.12 -7.64
CA VAL A 299 16.47 -7.19 -7.95
C VAL A 299 15.95 -5.75 -8.04
N LEU A 300 14.82 -5.54 -8.71
CA LEU A 300 14.23 -4.21 -8.85
C LEU A 300 13.75 -3.65 -7.50
N ALA A 301 13.16 -4.48 -6.65
CA ALA A 301 12.78 -4.10 -5.29
C ALA A 301 14.00 -3.69 -4.45
N ILE A 302 15.08 -4.47 -4.49
CA ILE A 302 16.34 -4.17 -3.78
C ILE A 302 16.93 -2.84 -4.28
N LEU A 303 17.02 -2.65 -5.59
CA LEU A 303 17.53 -1.41 -6.18
C LEU A 303 16.66 -0.20 -5.84
N ALA A 304 15.33 -0.36 -5.84
CA ALA A 304 14.40 0.70 -5.46
C ALA A 304 14.56 1.10 -3.99
N GLN A 305 14.68 0.12 -3.08
CA GLN A 305 14.89 0.39 -1.65
C GLN A 305 16.25 1.06 -1.38
N LEU A 306 17.32 0.57 -2.03
CA LEU A 306 18.63 1.22 -1.97
C LEU A 306 18.55 2.66 -2.46
N SER A 307 17.86 2.86 -3.59
CA SER A 307 17.65 4.17 -4.21
C SER A 307 16.91 5.14 -3.30
N ILE A 308 15.88 4.68 -2.56
CA ILE A 308 15.15 5.47 -1.55
C ILE A 308 16.10 5.91 -0.42
N VAL A 309 16.81 4.96 0.19
CA VAL A 309 17.72 5.22 1.32
C VAL A 309 18.83 6.20 0.91
N VAL A 310 19.47 5.95 -0.24
CA VAL A 310 20.50 6.83 -0.80
C VAL A 310 19.95 8.22 -1.07
N ALA A 311 18.76 8.33 -1.67
CA ALA A 311 18.14 9.63 -1.94
C ALA A 311 17.86 10.41 -0.66
N ILE A 312 17.31 9.78 0.39
CA ILE A 312 17.05 10.42 1.69
C ILE A 312 18.37 10.98 2.28
N VAL A 313 19.41 10.15 2.37
CA VAL A 313 20.72 10.57 2.92
C VAL A 313 21.33 11.70 2.09
N MET A 314 21.25 11.61 0.76
CA MET A 314 21.74 12.65 -0.14
C MET A 314 20.96 13.96 -0.03
N ILE A 315 19.64 13.92 0.16
CA ILE A 315 18.81 15.11 0.40
C ILE A 315 19.22 15.75 1.73
N GLY A 316 19.38 14.96 2.80
CA GLY A 316 19.88 15.44 4.09
C GLY A 316 21.24 16.12 3.97
N LYS A 317 22.20 15.48 3.30
CA LYS A 317 23.55 16.04 3.09
C LYS A 317 23.54 17.29 2.19
N ARG A 318 22.94 17.22 1.01
CA ARG A 318 23.07 18.25 -0.04
C ARG A 318 22.10 19.42 0.12
N HIS A 319 20.89 19.16 0.57
CA HIS A 319 19.82 20.16 0.60
C HIS A 319 19.53 20.65 2.01
N PHE A 320 19.55 19.77 3.00
CA PHE A 320 19.38 20.16 4.41
C PHE A 320 20.70 20.64 5.04
N GLY A 321 21.85 20.22 4.51
CA GLY A 321 23.15 20.57 5.08
C GLY A 321 23.44 19.86 6.40
N ASN A 322 22.67 18.81 6.73
CA ASN A 322 22.82 18.03 7.94
C ASN A 322 22.80 16.54 7.59
N LEU A 323 23.99 15.93 7.61
CA LEU A 323 24.15 14.51 7.31
C LEU A 323 23.49 13.64 8.39
N CYS A 324 23.58 14.02 9.66
CA CYS A 324 22.98 13.29 10.78
C CYS A 324 21.45 13.24 10.66
N ALA A 325 20.80 14.35 10.27
CA ALA A 325 19.37 14.36 9.99
C ALA A 325 19.02 13.46 8.79
N GLY A 326 19.86 13.42 7.75
CA GLY A 326 19.69 12.54 6.60
C GLY A 326 19.78 11.05 6.96
N THR A 327 20.82 10.66 7.71
CA THR A 327 21.00 9.27 8.16
C THR A 327 19.95 8.88 9.19
N GLY A 328 19.58 9.79 10.09
CA GLY A 328 18.46 9.62 11.02
C GLY A 328 17.12 9.42 10.31
N CYS A 329 16.84 10.20 9.27
CA CYS A 329 15.63 10.05 8.45
C CYS A 329 15.60 8.70 7.71
N ALA A 330 16.75 8.28 7.16
CA ALA A 330 16.88 7.00 6.46
C ALA A 330 16.74 5.81 7.41
N LEU A 331 17.30 5.90 8.61
CA LEU A 331 17.11 4.89 9.65
C LEU A 331 15.63 4.80 10.05
N LEU A 332 14.97 5.93 10.28
CA LEU A 332 13.55 5.92 10.64
C LEU A 332 12.71 5.28 9.52
N TYR A 333 13.01 5.58 8.25
CA TYR A 333 12.37 4.93 7.11
C TYR A 333 12.47 3.41 7.14
N LEU A 334 13.67 2.86 7.38
CA LEU A 334 13.89 1.41 7.46
C LEU A 334 13.19 0.77 8.67
N LEU A 335 13.00 1.56 9.72
CA LEU A 335 12.50 1.11 11.00
C LEU A 335 10.97 1.13 11.06
N VAL A 336 10.30 2.04 10.35
CA VAL A 336 8.83 2.07 10.26
C VAL A 336 8.30 0.68 9.86
N PRO A 337 7.34 0.10 10.62
CA PRO A 337 6.83 -1.25 10.37
C PRO A 337 6.40 -1.52 8.94
N TYR A 338 5.77 -0.53 8.32
CA TYR A 338 5.37 -0.55 6.92
C TYR A 338 6.50 -0.99 5.98
N THR A 339 7.69 -0.39 6.14
CA THR A 339 8.81 -0.61 5.22
C THR A 339 9.27 -2.06 5.26
N ALA A 340 9.26 -2.69 6.45
CA ALA A 340 9.62 -4.10 6.65
C ALA A 340 8.55 -5.08 6.17
N GLN A 341 7.28 -4.69 6.24
CA GLN A 341 6.19 -5.51 5.72
C GLN A 341 6.17 -5.49 4.18
N MET A 342 6.36 -4.32 3.56
CA MET A 342 6.19 -4.11 2.11
C MET A 342 7.51 -4.01 1.32
N THR A 343 8.64 -4.45 1.89
CA THR A 343 9.98 -4.23 1.29
C THR A 343 10.12 -4.80 -0.12
N GLY A 344 9.53 -5.97 -0.38
CA GLY A 344 9.63 -6.69 -1.65
C GLY A 344 8.68 -6.19 -2.75
N ARG A 345 7.78 -5.25 -2.44
CA ARG A 345 6.77 -4.76 -3.39
C ARG A 345 7.31 -3.64 -4.26
N VAL A 346 7.56 -3.97 -5.53
CA VAL A 346 8.12 -3.05 -6.54
C VAL A 346 7.21 -1.86 -6.80
N ASP A 347 5.90 -2.10 -6.86
CA ASP A 347 4.84 -1.12 -7.09
C ASP A 347 4.74 -0.06 -5.98
N HIS A 348 5.19 -0.40 -4.77
CA HIS A 348 5.31 0.55 -3.67
C HIS A 348 6.64 1.33 -3.75
N ALA A 349 7.76 0.62 -3.96
CA ALA A 349 9.09 1.19 -3.82
C ALA A 349 9.56 2.03 -5.03
N VAL A 350 9.27 1.60 -6.26
CA VAL A 350 9.78 2.27 -7.47
C VAL A 350 9.22 3.70 -7.62
N PRO A 351 7.90 3.94 -7.53
CA PRO A 351 7.37 5.30 -7.62
C PRO A 351 7.94 6.21 -6.54
N ALA A 352 8.07 5.70 -5.31
CA ALA A 352 8.66 6.43 -4.18
C ALA A 352 10.12 6.83 -4.45
N ALA A 353 10.93 5.90 -4.96
CA ALA A 353 12.31 6.17 -5.35
C ALA A 353 12.34 7.30 -6.41
N LEU A 354 11.54 7.20 -7.46
CA LEU A 354 11.53 8.20 -8.53
C LEU A 354 11.11 9.59 -8.04
N LEU A 355 10.09 9.68 -7.18
CA LEU A 355 9.69 10.96 -6.56
C LEU A 355 10.81 11.56 -5.69
N LEU A 356 11.51 10.74 -4.92
CA LEU A 356 12.67 11.21 -4.14
C LEU A 356 13.82 11.69 -5.03
N TRP A 357 14.09 11.02 -6.15
CA TRP A 357 15.12 11.45 -7.10
C TRP A 357 14.71 12.73 -7.85
N ALA A 358 13.41 12.93 -8.12
CA ALA A 358 12.88 14.19 -8.60
C ALA A 358 13.15 15.32 -7.59
N ILE A 359 12.89 15.09 -6.31
CA ILE A 359 13.18 16.05 -5.22
C ILE A 359 14.69 16.26 -5.07
N LEU A 360 15.51 15.21 -5.09
CA LEU A 360 16.97 15.32 -4.99
C LEU A 360 17.54 16.16 -6.13
N THR A 361 16.96 16.08 -7.32
CA THR A 361 17.40 16.80 -8.52
C THR A 361 16.61 18.07 -8.80
N TYR A 362 15.82 18.60 -7.84
CA TYR A 362 14.94 19.77 -8.04
C TYR A 362 15.65 21.03 -8.58
N ARG A 363 16.97 21.15 -8.39
CA ARG A 363 17.75 22.28 -8.95
C ARG A 363 17.88 22.22 -10.47
N LYS A 364 17.71 21.03 -11.05
CA LYS A 364 17.82 20.72 -12.49
C LYS A 364 16.43 20.35 -13.02
N PRO A 365 15.61 21.34 -13.45
CA PRO A 365 14.19 21.12 -13.74
C PRO A 365 13.94 20.02 -14.78
N MET A 366 14.78 19.89 -15.81
CA MET A 366 14.63 18.82 -16.81
C MET A 366 14.79 17.42 -16.21
N ILE A 367 15.80 17.21 -15.36
CA ILE A 367 16.05 15.91 -14.73
C ILE A 367 14.95 15.60 -13.71
N ALA A 368 14.53 16.59 -12.93
CA ALA A 368 13.40 16.42 -12.03
C ALA A 368 12.10 16.06 -12.77
N GLY A 369 11.86 16.69 -13.93
CA GLY A 369 10.74 16.37 -14.82
C GLY A 369 10.82 14.95 -15.39
N ILE A 370 12.01 14.48 -15.75
CA ILE A 370 12.23 13.09 -16.20
C ILE A 370 11.83 12.10 -15.10
N PHE A 371 12.30 12.28 -13.87
CA PHE A 371 11.96 11.40 -12.76
C PHE A 371 10.47 11.44 -12.40
N LEU A 372 9.87 12.65 -12.38
CA LEU A 372 8.43 12.78 -12.13
C LEU A 372 7.60 12.16 -13.26
N GLY A 373 7.97 12.38 -14.53
CA GLY A 373 7.30 11.80 -15.69
C GLY A 373 7.41 10.28 -15.72
N LEU A 374 8.56 9.72 -15.34
CA LEU A 374 8.72 8.28 -15.19
C LEU A 374 7.84 7.74 -14.06
N ALA A 375 7.80 8.41 -12.89
CA ALA A 375 6.91 8.02 -11.79
C ALA A 375 5.44 8.05 -12.21
N ALA A 376 5.03 9.13 -12.88
CA ALA A 376 3.69 9.39 -13.39
C ALA A 376 3.25 8.43 -14.52
N GLY A 377 4.21 7.95 -15.31
CA GLY A 377 3.92 6.96 -16.35
C GLY A 377 3.82 5.54 -15.79
N LEU A 378 4.61 5.23 -14.75
CA LEU A 378 4.56 3.94 -14.06
C LEU A 378 3.28 3.78 -13.22
N VAL A 379 2.94 4.83 -12.49
CA VAL A 379 1.73 4.95 -11.67
C VAL A 379 1.16 6.33 -11.97
N TYR A 380 -0.13 6.47 -12.24
CA TYR A 380 -0.66 7.75 -12.74
C TYR A 380 -0.90 8.81 -11.64
N TYR A 381 -0.97 8.45 -10.35
CA TYR A 381 -1.23 9.41 -9.25
C TYR A 381 -0.25 10.61 -9.18
N PRO A 382 1.07 10.44 -9.41
CA PRO A 382 2.02 11.55 -9.52
C PRO A 382 1.68 12.61 -10.59
N LEU A 383 0.80 12.35 -11.57
CA LEU A 383 0.34 13.41 -12.49
C LEU A 383 -0.36 14.55 -11.77
N PHE A 384 -1.04 14.26 -10.66
CA PHE A 384 -1.72 15.28 -9.85
C PHE A 384 -0.73 16.18 -9.07
N LEU A 385 0.57 15.87 -9.11
CA LEU A 385 1.62 16.75 -8.61
C LEU A 385 1.99 17.86 -9.60
N LEU A 386 1.61 17.74 -10.88
CA LEU A 386 1.98 18.71 -11.91
C LEU A 386 1.59 20.15 -11.56
N PRO A 387 0.37 20.46 -11.06
CA PRO A 387 0.01 21.83 -10.71
C PRO A 387 0.96 22.44 -9.65
N LEU A 388 1.30 21.68 -8.62
CA LEU A 388 2.26 22.08 -7.58
C LEU A 388 3.66 22.32 -8.15
N TRP A 389 4.17 21.38 -8.95
CA TRP A 389 5.54 21.43 -9.48
C TRP A 389 5.71 22.51 -10.56
N PHE A 390 4.72 22.70 -11.43
CA PHE A 390 4.71 23.82 -12.38
C PHE A 390 4.67 25.16 -11.65
N SER A 391 3.88 25.28 -10.58
CA SER A 391 3.86 26.49 -9.76
C SER A 391 5.22 26.77 -9.10
N PHE A 392 5.91 25.75 -8.58
CA PHE A 392 7.26 25.90 -8.03
C PHE A 392 8.26 26.41 -9.08
N TYR A 393 8.20 25.91 -10.32
CA TYR A 393 9.09 26.33 -11.41
C TYR A 393 8.57 27.50 -12.25
N TRP A 394 7.43 28.09 -11.89
CA TRP A 394 6.68 29.03 -12.74
C TRP A 394 7.56 30.18 -13.25
N GLN A 395 8.29 30.82 -12.34
CA GLN A 395 9.16 31.95 -12.66
C GLN A 395 10.46 31.52 -13.35
N ARG A 396 10.94 30.29 -13.12
CA ARG A 396 12.18 29.79 -13.72
C ARG A 396 12.20 28.28 -13.83
N GLY A 397 12.27 27.80 -15.07
CA GLY A 397 12.51 26.38 -15.36
C GLY A 397 11.26 25.57 -15.73
N ALA A 398 10.05 26.14 -15.68
CA ALA A 398 8.80 25.44 -15.98
C ALA A 398 8.83 24.72 -17.34
N ARG A 399 9.31 25.38 -18.41
CA ARG A 399 9.43 24.78 -19.74
C ARG A 399 10.40 23.58 -19.79
N ARG A 400 11.53 23.66 -19.08
CA ARG A 400 12.53 22.58 -19.01
C ARG A 400 11.97 21.39 -18.23
N PHE A 401 11.26 21.67 -17.15
CA PHE A 401 10.59 20.67 -16.35
C PHE A 401 9.49 19.97 -17.15
N GLY A 402 8.59 20.72 -17.78
CA GLY A 402 7.54 20.18 -18.64
C GLY A 402 8.09 19.36 -19.80
N ALA A 403 9.19 19.80 -20.44
CA ALA A 403 9.85 19.01 -21.48
C ALA A 403 10.38 17.66 -20.97
N GLY A 404 10.95 17.61 -19.76
CA GLY A 404 11.39 16.35 -19.13
C GLY A 404 10.25 15.40 -18.78
N VAL A 405 9.13 15.94 -18.29
CA VAL A 405 7.92 15.14 -18.03
C VAL A 405 7.38 14.57 -19.34
N ALA A 406 7.18 15.43 -20.34
CA ALA A 406 6.64 15.04 -21.64
C ALA A 406 7.54 14.03 -22.35
N SER A 407 8.86 14.23 -22.36
CA SER A 407 9.79 13.28 -22.99
C SER A 407 9.69 11.89 -22.39
N MET A 408 9.54 11.78 -21.07
CA MET A 408 9.42 10.47 -20.42
C MET A 408 8.07 9.80 -20.63
N LEU A 409 6.98 10.56 -20.60
CA LEU A 409 5.66 10.01 -20.92
C LEU A 409 5.61 9.52 -22.37
N VAL A 410 6.13 10.29 -23.33
CA VAL A 410 6.21 9.89 -24.74
C VAL A 410 7.09 8.63 -24.90
N MET A 411 8.24 8.57 -24.22
CA MET A 411 9.10 7.39 -24.28
C MET A 411 8.41 6.14 -23.73
N LEU A 412 7.71 6.25 -22.60
CA LEU A 412 6.93 5.14 -22.05
C LEU A 412 5.76 4.75 -22.95
N MET A 413 5.08 5.72 -23.57
CA MET A 413 4.03 5.44 -24.56
C MET A 413 4.57 4.70 -25.78
N LEU A 414 5.75 5.08 -26.28
CA LEU A 414 6.42 4.41 -27.39
C LEU A 414 6.81 2.96 -27.01
N LEU A 415 7.38 2.76 -25.83
CA LEU A 415 7.70 1.42 -25.31
C LEU A 415 6.43 0.56 -25.15
N LEU A 416 5.31 1.17 -24.74
CA LEU A 416 4.03 0.48 -24.60
C LEU A 416 3.40 0.13 -25.95
N ALA A 417 3.60 0.97 -26.98
CA ALA A 417 3.14 0.72 -28.35
C ALA A 417 3.88 -0.48 -28.98
N LEU A 418 5.15 -0.70 -28.62
CA LEU A 418 5.95 -1.83 -29.10
C LEU A 418 5.63 -3.16 -28.38
N GLY A 419 4.81 -3.14 -27.32
CA GLY A 419 4.67 -4.23 -26.34
C GLY A 419 3.65 -5.34 -26.63
N GLY A 420 3.05 -5.46 -27.83
CA GLY A 420 2.18 -6.59 -28.21
C GLY A 420 0.91 -6.23 -28.99
N SER A 421 -0.03 -7.19 -29.07
CA SER A 421 -1.19 -7.23 -29.98
C SER A 421 -2.47 -6.49 -29.55
N ASP A 422 -2.58 -6.01 -28.31
CA ASP A 422 -3.79 -5.29 -27.86
C ASP A 422 -3.88 -3.89 -28.47
N THR A 423 -5.09 -3.36 -28.57
CA THR A 423 -5.31 -2.01 -29.08
C THR A 423 -4.59 -0.98 -28.18
N PHE A 424 -3.82 -0.10 -28.81
CA PHE A 424 -3.06 0.96 -28.13
C PHE A 424 -3.93 1.78 -27.15
N GLY A 425 -5.18 2.06 -27.55
CA GLY A 425 -6.16 2.75 -26.72
C GLY A 425 -6.47 2.03 -25.40
N GLY A 426 -6.62 0.70 -25.41
CA GLY A 426 -6.87 -0.09 -24.20
C GLY A 426 -5.70 -0.04 -23.22
N ARG A 427 -4.46 -0.09 -23.73
CA ARG A 427 -3.24 0.05 -22.90
C ARG A 427 -3.10 1.44 -22.30
N LEU A 428 -3.44 2.48 -23.07
CA LEU A 428 -3.44 3.87 -22.61
C LEU A 428 -4.50 4.09 -21.51
N GLN A 429 -5.70 3.54 -21.71
CA GLN A 429 -6.78 3.57 -20.74
C GLN A 429 -6.38 2.85 -19.44
N GLN A 430 -5.70 1.70 -19.55
CA GLN A 430 -5.18 0.96 -18.40
C GLN A 430 -4.04 1.71 -17.69
N MET A 431 -3.13 2.36 -18.42
CA MET A 431 -2.00 3.10 -17.86
C MET A 431 -2.44 4.28 -17.01
N PHE A 432 -3.42 5.06 -17.49
CA PHE A 432 -3.93 6.24 -16.77
C PHE A 432 -5.17 5.97 -15.92
N GLY A 433 -5.67 4.73 -15.90
CA GLY A 433 -6.86 4.37 -15.14
C GLY A 433 -8.11 5.13 -15.57
N LEU A 434 -8.26 5.38 -16.88
CA LEU A 434 -9.39 6.11 -17.48
C LEU A 434 -10.65 5.24 -17.56
N TRP A 435 -11.05 4.66 -16.43
CA TRP A 435 -12.28 3.88 -16.25
C TRP A 435 -13.25 4.68 -15.40
N LEU A 436 -14.56 4.45 -15.55
CA LEU A 436 -15.51 5.00 -14.59
C LEU A 436 -15.14 4.45 -13.20
N PRO A 437 -14.93 5.31 -12.19
CA PRO A 437 -14.52 4.88 -10.85
C PRO A 437 -15.46 3.86 -10.18
N THR A 438 -16.68 3.73 -10.71
CA THR A 438 -17.77 2.85 -10.27
C THR A 438 -17.75 1.44 -10.89
N GLN A 439 -17.06 1.22 -12.01
CA GLN A 439 -17.11 -0.03 -12.78
C GLN A 439 -16.01 -1.04 -12.44
N ALA A 440 -15.00 -0.63 -11.66
CA ALA A 440 -13.92 -1.50 -11.24
C ALA A 440 -14.28 -2.22 -9.94
N ASP A 441 -14.05 -3.54 -9.88
CA ASP A 441 -14.08 -4.36 -8.66
C ASP A 441 -13.19 -3.70 -7.58
N PRO A 442 -13.79 -2.94 -6.65
CA PRO A 442 -13.02 -2.05 -5.79
C PRO A 442 -12.43 -2.86 -4.63
N ARG A 443 -11.11 -2.76 -4.44
CA ARG A 443 -10.37 -3.47 -3.38
C ARG A 443 -9.90 -2.55 -2.28
N GLY A 444 -9.79 -3.10 -1.07
CA GLY A 444 -9.36 -2.36 0.12
C GLY A 444 -10.52 -1.73 0.86
N VAL A 445 -10.46 -0.43 1.19
CA VAL A 445 -11.55 0.24 1.95
C VAL A 445 -12.87 0.21 1.18
N TRP A 446 -12.79 0.29 -0.14
CA TRP A 446 -13.96 0.33 -1.01
C TRP A 446 -14.59 -1.06 -1.25
N GLU A 447 -13.94 -2.13 -0.77
CA GLU A 447 -14.45 -3.52 -0.75
C GLU A 447 -15.38 -3.77 0.46
N LEU A 448 -15.50 -2.79 1.37
CA LEU A 448 -16.18 -2.92 2.67
C LEU A 448 -17.71 -2.76 2.59
N GLY A 449 -18.29 -3.00 1.42
CA GLY A 449 -19.74 -2.90 1.17
C GLY A 449 -20.27 -1.48 0.99
N TRP A 450 -19.40 -0.48 0.85
CA TRP A 450 -19.81 0.89 0.54
C TRP A 450 -20.19 1.01 -0.93
N ASN A 451 -21.22 1.79 -1.24
CA ASN A 451 -21.56 2.07 -2.63
C ASN A 451 -20.39 2.83 -3.30
N PRO A 452 -19.80 2.30 -4.40
CA PRO A 452 -18.64 2.90 -5.06
C PRO A 452 -18.82 4.36 -5.50
N VAL A 453 -20.07 4.84 -5.63
CA VAL A 453 -20.40 6.24 -5.97
C VAL A 453 -19.80 7.23 -4.95
N TRP A 454 -19.66 6.87 -3.68
CA TRP A 454 -19.09 7.73 -2.63
C TRP A 454 -17.61 8.05 -2.82
N ARG A 455 -16.95 7.39 -3.78
CA ARG A 455 -15.58 7.72 -4.20
C ARG A 455 -15.53 9.03 -5.00
N LEU A 456 -16.60 9.41 -5.70
CA LEU A 456 -16.62 10.58 -6.57
C LEU A 456 -16.39 11.90 -5.82
N PRO A 457 -17.07 12.20 -4.69
CA PRO A 457 -16.79 13.41 -3.91
C PRO A 457 -15.34 13.47 -3.41
N VAL A 458 -14.76 12.32 -3.03
CA VAL A 458 -13.35 12.23 -2.58
C VAL A 458 -12.40 12.57 -3.73
N ILE A 459 -12.66 12.05 -4.93
CA ILE A 459 -11.90 12.39 -6.15
C ILE A 459 -12.00 13.89 -6.45
N VAL A 460 -13.21 14.47 -6.39
CA VAL A 460 -13.41 15.90 -6.61
C VAL A 460 -12.62 16.73 -5.60
N GLY A 461 -12.71 16.40 -4.30
CA GLY A 461 -11.92 17.06 -3.26
C GLY A 461 -10.41 16.93 -3.48
N PHE A 462 -9.94 15.77 -3.93
CA PHE A 462 -8.54 15.52 -4.27
C PHE A 462 -8.06 16.36 -5.48
N VAL A 463 -8.87 16.47 -6.53
CA VAL A 463 -8.56 17.32 -7.69
C VAL A 463 -8.52 18.79 -7.29
N ILE A 464 -9.51 19.25 -6.50
CA ILE A 464 -9.54 20.60 -5.95
C ILE A 464 -8.28 20.87 -5.13
N LEU A 465 -7.89 19.96 -4.22
CA LEU A 465 -6.66 20.07 -3.44
C LEU A 465 -5.43 20.20 -4.34
N SER A 466 -5.33 19.36 -5.37
CA SER A 466 -4.19 19.35 -6.30
C SER A 466 -4.06 20.66 -7.07
N VAL A 467 -5.18 21.19 -7.58
CA VAL A 467 -5.21 22.49 -8.28
C VAL A 467 -4.97 23.65 -7.31
N PHE A 468 -5.55 23.58 -6.10
CA PHE A 468 -5.35 24.57 -5.06
C PHE A 468 -3.88 24.74 -4.69
N LEU A 469 -3.12 23.63 -4.67
CA LEU A 469 -1.67 23.65 -4.43
C LEU A 469 -0.85 24.34 -5.52
N ALA A 470 -1.42 24.59 -6.71
CA ALA A 470 -0.80 25.46 -7.71
C ALA A 470 -0.80 26.93 -7.26
N ILE A 471 -1.82 27.36 -6.51
CA ILE A 471 -1.99 28.75 -6.07
C ILE A 471 -1.36 28.93 -4.69
N TRP A 472 -1.68 28.04 -3.75
CA TRP A 472 -1.24 28.12 -2.36
C TRP A 472 -0.23 27.00 -2.02
N PRO A 473 0.82 27.26 -1.21
CA PRO A 473 1.27 28.56 -0.72
C PRO A 473 1.80 29.46 -1.84
N ALA A 474 1.70 30.79 -1.66
CA ALA A 474 2.07 31.78 -2.67
C ALA A 474 3.57 31.75 -3.00
N GLN A 475 4.43 31.64 -1.98
CA GLN A 475 5.87 31.44 -2.15
C GLN A 475 6.23 29.99 -1.90
N LYS A 476 6.62 29.27 -2.97
CA LYS A 476 7.01 27.87 -2.90
C LYS A 476 8.52 27.74 -2.75
N ASN A 477 8.95 27.09 -1.68
CA ASN A 477 10.32 26.68 -1.41
C ASN A 477 10.44 25.15 -1.40
N LEU A 478 11.67 24.62 -1.29
CA LEU A 478 11.91 23.17 -1.24
C LEU A 478 11.11 22.47 -0.14
N GLY A 479 10.97 23.09 1.04
CA GLY A 479 10.16 22.54 2.12
C GLY A 479 8.69 22.36 1.70
N THR A 480 8.06 23.42 1.20
CA THR A 480 6.68 23.33 0.70
C THR A 480 6.52 22.31 -0.43
N LEU A 481 7.54 22.17 -1.29
CA LEU A 481 7.51 21.17 -2.37
C LEU A 481 7.50 19.75 -1.80
N ILE A 482 8.34 19.45 -0.80
CA ILE A 482 8.40 18.13 -0.16
C ILE A 482 7.09 17.83 0.59
N SER A 483 6.60 18.76 1.42
CA SER A 483 5.39 18.50 2.24
C SER A 483 4.14 18.42 1.39
N CYS A 484 3.97 19.30 0.40
CA CYS A 484 2.78 19.28 -0.47
C CYS A 484 2.82 18.10 -1.45
N THR A 485 4.01 17.65 -1.88
CA THR A 485 4.13 16.39 -2.65
C THR A 485 3.71 15.21 -1.79
N ALA A 486 4.18 15.14 -0.54
CA ALA A 486 3.72 14.12 0.40
C ALA A 486 2.19 14.21 0.62
N ALA A 487 1.64 15.41 0.79
CA ALA A 487 0.21 15.62 1.03
C ALA A 487 -0.65 15.11 -0.13
N VAL A 488 -0.29 15.41 -1.37
CA VAL A 488 -1.02 14.89 -2.55
C VAL A 488 -0.90 13.36 -2.62
N MET A 489 0.27 12.79 -2.33
CA MET A 489 0.43 11.34 -2.34
C MET A 489 -0.33 10.63 -1.21
N VAL A 490 -0.45 11.24 -0.01
CA VAL A 490 -1.37 10.77 1.04
C VAL A 490 -2.82 10.90 0.57
N ALA A 491 -3.19 12.06 0.03
CA ALA A 491 -4.57 12.31 -0.42
C ALA A 491 -5.03 11.34 -1.53
N SER A 492 -4.09 10.84 -2.34
CA SER A 492 -4.38 9.81 -3.35
C SER A 492 -4.85 8.48 -2.74
N GLN A 493 -4.48 8.17 -1.50
CA GLN A 493 -4.84 6.92 -0.83
C GLN A 493 -6.33 6.82 -0.54
N PHE A 494 -7.00 7.94 -0.26
CA PHE A 494 -8.43 7.94 0.08
C PHE A 494 -9.33 7.46 -1.06
N TRP A 495 -8.94 7.72 -2.31
CA TRP A 495 -9.71 7.31 -3.48
C TRP A 495 -9.02 6.20 -4.29
N HIS A 496 -7.88 5.71 -3.86
CA HIS A 496 -7.20 4.60 -4.51
C HIS A 496 -8.04 3.33 -4.40
N GLY A 497 -8.52 2.82 -5.53
CA GLY A 497 -9.46 1.69 -5.57
C GLY A 497 -8.84 0.30 -5.42
N TYR A 498 -7.52 0.18 -5.20
CA TYR A 498 -6.81 -1.09 -5.20
C TYR A 498 -5.90 -1.27 -3.97
N GLY A 499 -6.49 -1.15 -2.78
CA GLY A 499 -5.75 -1.17 -1.51
C GLY A 499 -5.39 0.23 -1.01
N GLY A 500 -6.28 1.21 -1.20
CA GLY A 500 -6.13 2.54 -0.62
C GLY A 500 -5.81 2.49 0.87
N GLY A 501 -4.86 3.30 1.30
CA GLY A 501 -4.35 3.33 2.67
C GLY A 501 -3.20 2.35 2.95
N MET A 502 -2.83 1.50 1.98
CA MET A 502 -1.70 0.57 2.11
C MET A 502 -0.45 1.04 1.36
N TYR A 503 -0.54 2.00 0.44
CA TYR A 503 0.62 2.47 -0.36
C TYR A 503 1.40 3.58 0.34
N LEU A 504 1.76 3.36 1.61
CA LEU A 504 2.48 4.36 2.41
C LEU A 504 3.81 4.77 1.78
N ALA A 505 4.50 3.88 1.05
CA ALA A 505 5.79 4.18 0.41
C ALA A 505 5.70 5.40 -0.51
N TRP A 506 4.55 5.65 -1.13
CA TRP A 506 4.36 6.76 -2.04
C TRP A 506 4.48 8.12 -1.37
N PHE A 507 4.24 8.21 -0.06
CA PHE A 507 4.35 9.47 0.69
C PHE A 507 5.32 9.40 1.88
N LEU A 508 5.53 8.23 2.49
CA LEU A 508 6.27 8.04 3.73
C LEU A 508 7.69 8.64 3.67
N PRO A 509 8.54 8.37 2.66
CA PRO A 509 9.85 8.98 2.62
C PRO A 509 9.81 10.52 2.58
N MET A 510 8.82 11.11 1.91
CA MET A 510 8.66 12.56 1.82
C MET A 510 8.04 13.15 3.09
N LEU A 511 7.16 12.41 3.77
CA LEU A 511 6.69 12.71 5.12
C LEU A 511 7.88 12.76 6.09
N LEU A 512 8.75 11.74 6.07
CA LEU A 512 9.94 11.69 6.91
C LEU A 512 10.90 12.85 6.60
N LEU A 513 11.15 13.16 5.32
CA LEU A 513 11.92 14.34 4.94
C LEU A 513 11.26 15.65 5.43
N THR A 514 9.93 15.71 5.49
CA THR A 514 9.20 16.86 6.05
C THR A 514 9.39 17.00 7.55
N ILE A 515 9.52 15.89 8.28
CA ILE A 515 9.76 15.86 9.72
C ILE A 515 11.21 16.27 10.05
N PHE A 516 12.18 15.79 9.28
CA PHE A 516 13.62 16.02 9.55
C PHE A 516 14.20 17.30 8.93
N ARG A 517 13.47 17.97 8.03
CA ARG A 517 14.05 19.13 7.33
C ARG A 517 14.28 20.32 8.26
N PRO A 518 15.37 21.07 8.05
CA PRO A 518 15.57 22.36 8.68
C PRO A 518 14.68 23.43 8.02
N ASN A 519 14.87 24.69 8.42
CA ASN A 519 14.27 25.81 7.72
C ASN A 519 14.87 25.97 6.31
N LEU A 520 14.03 25.87 5.27
CA LEU A 520 14.43 25.91 3.85
C LEU A 520 13.81 27.09 3.09
N GLN A 521 13.44 28.17 3.76
CA GLN A 521 12.76 29.33 3.15
C GLN A 521 13.57 29.95 1.99
N ASP A 522 14.90 29.90 2.03
CA ASP A 522 15.76 30.42 0.96
C ASP A 522 15.86 29.53 -0.28
N ARG A 523 15.34 28.30 -0.24
CA ARG A 523 15.44 27.34 -1.33
C ARG A 523 14.27 27.48 -2.32
N VAL A 524 14.12 28.67 -2.90
CA VAL A 524 13.13 28.98 -3.96
C VAL A 524 13.74 28.76 -5.34
N ALA A 525 12.94 28.30 -6.30
CA ALA A 525 13.37 28.03 -7.68
C ALA A 525 14.16 29.19 -8.32
N LEU A 526 13.71 30.43 -8.12
CA LEU A 526 14.39 31.63 -8.60
C LEU A 526 15.84 31.77 -8.12
N LYS A 527 16.12 31.43 -6.85
CA LYS A 527 17.45 31.57 -6.26
C LYS A 527 18.37 30.41 -6.68
N VAL A 528 17.81 29.22 -6.83
CA VAL A 528 18.58 27.98 -6.92
C VAL A 528 18.84 27.51 -8.36
N ILE A 529 18.01 27.94 -9.33
CA ILE A 529 18.14 27.51 -10.73
C ILE A 529 19.00 28.52 -11.51
N SER A 530 20.06 28.02 -12.15
CA SER A 530 20.97 28.83 -12.96
C SER A 530 20.25 29.50 -14.16
N PRO A 531 20.52 30.80 -14.43
CA PRO A 531 20.03 31.48 -15.62
C PRO A 531 20.48 30.79 -16.91
N ARG A 532 19.67 30.86 -17.97
CA ARG A 532 20.00 30.29 -19.29
C ARG A 532 21.24 30.96 -19.90
N SER A 533 21.46 32.26 -19.67
CA SER A 533 22.62 33.00 -20.20
C SER A 533 23.95 32.43 -19.73
N ARG A 534 24.12 32.15 -18.43
CA ARG A 534 25.37 31.60 -17.88
C ARG A 534 25.75 30.23 -18.44
N LEU A 535 24.77 29.41 -18.87
CA LEU A 535 25.06 28.11 -19.48
C LEU A 535 25.55 28.25 -20.93
N VAL A 536 24.99 29.22 -21.67
CA VAL A 536 25.45 29.55 -23.03
C VAL A 536 26.84 30.19 -22.97
N ASP A 537 27.09 31.08 -22.02
CA ASP A 537 28.41 31.71 -21.81
C ASP A 537 29.47 30.70 -21.34
N ALA A 538 29.11 29.72 -20.51
CA ALA A 538 30.04 28.67 -20.11
C ALA A 538 30.35 27.71 -21.26
N ALA A 539 29.34 27.35 -22.06
CA ALA A 539 29.52 26.50 -23.24
C ALA A 539 30.37 27.21 -24.32
N SER A 540 30.13 28.49 -24.56
CA SER A 540 30.90 29.28 -25.54
C SER A 540 32.36 29.48 -25.10
N ARG A 541 32.61 29.68 -23.81
CA ARG A 541 33.97 29.76 -23.25
C ARG A 541 34.74 28.43 -23.34
N LEU A 542 34.06 27.30 -23.16
CA LEU A 542 34.68 25.97 -23.31
C LEU A 542 35.02 25.68 -24.78
N THR A 543 34.17 26.08 -25.72
CA THR A 543 34.48 25.96 -27.16
C THR A 543 35.58 26.92 -27.60
N ALA A 544 35.67 28.12 -27.02
CA ALA A 544 36.72 29.09 -27.33
C ALA A 544 38.08 28.79 -26.67
N SER A 545 38.12 27.91 -25.65
CA SER A 545 39.35 27.43 -25.02
C SER A 545 39.89 26.15 -25.67
N ALA A 546 39.09 25.50 -26.51
CA ALA A 546 39.44 24.26 -27.22
C ALA A 546 39.83 24.50 -28.70
N ALA A 547 39.68 25.74 -29.16
CA ALA A 547 40.21 26.27 -30.42
C ALA A 547 41.43 27.15 -30.08
#